data_AF-A0A3D8IU46-F1
#
_entry.id   AF-A0A3D8IU46-F1
#
_cell.length_a   1.000
_cell.length_b   1.000
_cell.length_c   1.000
_cell.angle_alpha   90.00
_cell.angle_beta   90.00
_cell.angle_gamma   90.00
#
_symmetry.space_group_name_H-M   'P 1'
#
loop_
_entity.id
_entity.type
_entity.pdbx_description
1 polymer ?
#
loop_
_entity_poly.entity_id
_entity_poly.type
_entity_poly.pdbx_seq_one_letter_code
_entity_poly.pdbx_strand_id
1 'polypeptide(L)'
;MRRNIFSKALREFVIASWAFFHTQGFWKYVFIAFSLYLVGIMALIRADVYYIDDWNRAVIGYKEWDNFSRYISWFLATFMHMDTVLADIAPLTQLVAIGFLSFASVILVWSIREVIWKKEDSVWEESEVPHKKRLTVLGIVASLPIGLSPYFLEELSFRYDSPYMALSVLFSVIPFVFIHHVRAYIPVGILSSLGMCMTYQASSGIEVVLVLFFAFLMLNQTNAGLKKTIIFVAVSLTNYLIALGIFKLFIMHPMSHAQASTSMLPKEELISGFMRNLDMYLDYLWHDFGWSGIKICFLLLVAFFLLSALMQSKINKILALGIAIIALVLGICLSYGTYLVLSQPLTRPRAFIGIGVFTAALAIYVVSAWRGWAYKREDQKRTNSEKLATRNGAQRVFFVLSAIVVGFFSWSLVVFANSYGNALSKQNEYQTFRLTILLNDLANIVPKQASSDKYLFRIKGWVTSSPVLENSSKSNRIMKRLVSITDGKWWVRTVMKHYGWGDVPDEQLEVIPESEDRDKLKTDARCNPETAGKRLKLIDNRYHRIETYPACTIIEFKGHERYVHKENDESIQDETTESDVDSQDFVASQKS
;
A
#
# COMPACT_ATOMS: atom_id res chain seq x y z
N MET A 1 12.45 29.44 39.14
CA MET A 1 11.56 28.27 38.97
C MET A 1 11.98 27.50 37.71
N ARG A 2 12.67 26.35 37.84
CA ARG A 2 13.09 25.53 36.68
C ARG A 2 11.83 24.97 36.00
N ARG A 3 11.46 25.46 34.82
CA ARG A 3 10.35 24.93 34.02
C ARG A 3 10.57 23.41 33.77
N ASN A 4 9.61 22.59 34.19
CA ASN A 4 9.60 21.11 34.04
C ASN A 4 9.76 20.72 32.55
N ILE A 5 10.43 19.60 32.26
CA ILE A 5 10.68 19.06 30.91
C ILE A 5 9.39 18.99 30.09
N PHE A 6 8.29 18.55 30.70
CA PHE A 6 6.97 18.50 30.05
C PHE A 6 6.52 19.87 29.52
N SER A 7 6.68 20.94 30.31
CA SER A 7 6.32 22.30 29.88
C SER A 7 7.17 22.80 28.71
N LYS A 8 8.41 22.32 28.58
CA LYS A 8 9.29 22.65 27.45
C LYS A 8 8.86 21.89 26.19
N ALA A 9 8.58 20.60 26.31
CA ALA A 9 8.08 19.77 25.21
C ALA A 9 6.75 20.32 24.66
N LEU A 10 5.80 20.64 25.55
CA LEU A 10 4.51 21.23 25.16
C LEU A 10 4.70 22.59 24.45
N ARG A 11 5.60 23.44 24.95
CA ARG A 11 5.91 24.71 24.29
C ARG A 11 6.47 24.52 22.88
N GLU A 12 7.44 23.61 22.73
CA GLU A 12 8.02 23.26 21.42
C GLU A 12 6.96 22.70 20.47
N PHE A 13 6.07 21.84 20.97
CA PHE A 13 4.95 21.29 20.22
C PHE A 13 4.01 22.39 19.70
N VAL A 14 3.59 23.31 20.57
CA VAL A 14 2.71 24.43 20.22
C VAL A 14 3.37 25.35 19.18
N ILE A 15 4.66 25.70 19.36
CA ILE A 15 5.39 26.58 18.44
C ILE A 15 5.48 25.95 17.04
N ALA A 16 5.91 24.69 16.95
CA ALA A 16 6.08 24.00 15.67
C ALA A 16 4.74 23.81 14.95
N SER A 17 3.71 23.38 15.69
CA SER A 17 2.35 23.20 15.14
C SER A 17 1.79 24.54 14.66
N TRP A 18 1.94 25.60 15.45
CA TRP A 18 1.49 26.94 15.08
C TRP A 18 2.14 27.40 13.78
N ALA A 19 3.46 27.27 13.65
CA ALA A 19 4.19 27.63 12.45
C ALA A 19 3.77 26.81 11.22
N PHE A 20 3.56 25.50 11.40
CA PHE A 20 3.09 24.60 10.35
C PHE A 20 1.71 25.02 9.81
N PHE A 21 0.70 25.13 10.68
CA PHE A 21 -0.67 25.49 10.27
C PHE A 21 -0.78 26.93 9.74
N HIS A 22 0.10 27.84 10.18
CA HIS A 22 0.17 29.21 9.68
C HIS A 22 1.13 29.39 8.50
N THR A 23 1.56 28.29 7.85
CA THR A 23 2.30 28.36 6.59
C THR A 23 1.49 29.08 5.51
N GLN A 24 2.15 29.89 4.68
CA GLN A 24 1.46 30.68 3.67
C GLN A 24 0.67 29.77 2.69
N GLY A 25 -0.64 29.98 2.63
CA GLY A 25 -1.53 29.24 1.74
C GLY A 25 -1.76 27.79 2.15
N PHE A 26 -1.57 27.43 3.43
CA PHE A 26 -1.75 26.08 3.97
C PHE A 26 -2.99 25.37 3.40
N TRP A 27 -4.19 25.91 3.64
CA TRP A 27 -5.46 25.33 3.18
C TRP A 27 -5.58 25.26 1.65
N LYS A 28 -5.01 26.21 0.92
CA LYS A 28 -4.95 26.17 -0.54
C LYS A 28 -4.20 24.93 -1.03
N TYR A 29 -3.06 24.61 -0.41
CA TYR A 29 -2.26 23.46 -0.83
C TYR A 29 -2.84 22.13 -0.37
N VAL A 30 -3.50 22.09 0.79
CA VAL A 30 -4.33 20.93 1.19
C VAL A 30 -5.41 20.67 0.16
N PHE A 31 -6.14 21.71 -0.27
CA PHE A 31 -7.19 21.58 -1.28
C PHE A 31 -6.67 21.14 -2.65
N ILE A 32 -5.50 21.65 -3.06
CA ILE A 32 -4.84 21.21 -4.31
C ILE A 32 -4.45 19.73 -4.23
N ALA A 33 -3.84 19.29 -3.12
CA ALA A 33 -3.48 17.89 -2.92
C ALA A 33 -4.73 16.99 -2.99
N PHE A 34 -5.79 17.38 -2.27
CA PHE A 34 -7.07 16.68 -2.26
C PHE A 34 -7.66 16.56 -3.67
N SER A 35 -7.68 17.66 -4.41
CA SER A 35 -8.21 17.68 -5.79
C SER A 35 -7.41 16.79 -6.73
N LEU A 36 -6.08 16.76 -6.60
CA LEU A 36 -5.23 15.89 -7.42
C LEU A 36 -5.43 14.40 -7.08
N TYR A 37 -5.55 14.06 -5.79
CA TYR A 37 -5.88 12.70 -5.39
C TYR A 37 -7.27 12.29 -5.89
N LEU A 38 -8.27 13.17 -5.76
CA LEU A 38 -9.63 12.93 -6.26
C LEU A 38 -9.63 12.64 -7.78
N VAL A 39 -8.88 13.41 -8.57
CA VAL A 39 -8.70 13.14 -10.00
C VAL A 39 -7.99 11.80 -10.25
N GLY A 40 -7.02 11.45 -9.41
CA GLY A 40 -6.32 10.16 -9.48
C GLY A 40 -7.24 8.97 -9.22
N ILE A 41 -8.11 9.06 -8.22
CA ILE A 41 -8.99 7.95 -7.80
C ILE A 41 -10.39 8.00 -8.42
N MET A 42 -10.67 8.93 -9.33
CA MET A 42 -12.01 9.13 -9.87
C MET A 42 -12.56 7.87 -10.54
N ALA A 43 -11.75 7.20 -11.37
CA ALA A 43 -12.16 5.94 -11.97
C ALA A 43 -12.29 4.80 -10.97
N LEU A 44 -11.56 4.83 -9.85
CA LEU A 44 -11.65 3.83 -8.78
C LEU A 44 -12.98 3.97 -8.03
N ILE A 45 -13.37 5.20 -7.68
CA ILE A 45 -14.69 5.48 -7.09
C ILE A 45 -15.80 5.06 -8.07
N ARG A 46 -15.66 5.41 -9.36
CA ARG A 46 -16.62 5.04 -10.40
C ARG A 46 -16.68 3.51 -10.64
N ALA A 47 -15.61 2.79 -10.31
CA ALA A 47 -15.58 1.34 -10.54
C ALA A 47 -16.63 0.61 -9.72
N ASP A 48 -16.96 1.15 -8.54
CA ASP A 48 -18.02 0.65 -7.66
C ASP A 48 -17.90 -0.87 -7.46
N VAL A 49 -16.72 -1.33 -7.04
CA VAL A 49 -16.43 -2.74 -6.73
C VAL A 49 -16.24 -2.95 -5.23
N TYR A 50 -16.72 -4.08 -4.69
CA TYR A 50 -16.36 -4.56 -3.36
C TYR A 50 -15.00 -5.27 -3.44
N TYR A 51 -13.97 -4.66 -2.86
CA TYR A 51 -12.61 -5.17 -2.98
C TYR A 51 -12.30 -6.19 -1.88
N ILE A 52 -11.94 -7.42 -2.27
CA ILE A 52 -11.53 -8.53 -1.38
C ILE A 52 -12.56 -8.80 -0.27
N ASP A 53 -12.32 -8.36 0.97
CA ASP A 53 -13.16 -8.64 2.14
C ASP A 53 -14.32 -7.64 2.28
N ASP A 54 -14.33 -6.56 1.50
CA ASP A 54 -15.43 -5.58 1.49
C ASP A 54 -16.78 -6.25 1.21
N TRP A 55 -16.82 -7.32 0.40
CA TRP A 55 -18.07 -8.01 0.08
C TRP A 55 -18.72 -8.60 1.33
N ASN A 56 -17.95 -9.29 2.18
CA ASN A 56 -18.51 -9.86 3.40
C ASN A 56 -18.82 -8.78 4.43
N ARG A 57 -18.03 -7.69 4.48
CA ARG A 57 -18.35 -6.54 5.34
C ARG A 57 -19.65 -5.88 4.93
N ALA A 58 -19.95 -5.81 3.63
CA ALA A 58 -21.22 -5.29 3.14
C ALA A 58 -22.42 -6.19 3.49
N VAL A 59 -22.20 -7.50 3.60
CA VAL A 59 -23.26 -8.47 3.91
C VAL A 59 -23.47 -8.64 5.43
N ILE A 60 -22.39 -8.77 6.21
CA ILE A 60 -22.41 -9.13 7.64
C ILE A 60 -22.20 -7.89 8.54
N GLY A 61 -21.44 -6.89 8.08
CA GLY A 61 -21.17 -5.67 8.85
C GLY A 61 -20.11 -5.82 9.94
N TYR A 62 -19.19 -6.78 9.85
CA TYR A 62 -18.15 -7.00 10.87
C TYR A 62 -16.98 -6.00 10.78
N LYS A 63 -16.26 -5.84 11.91
CA LYS A 63 -15.10 -4.92 12.04
C LYS A 63 -13.74 -5.62 11.98
N GLU A 64 -13.46 -6.60 12.84
CA GLU A 64 -12.21 -7.39 12.89
C GLU A 64 -10.86 -6.65 12.97
N TRP A 65 -10.79 -5.33 12.96
CA TRP A 65 -9.52 -4.62 13.10
C TRP A 65 -8.83 -4.94 14.43
N ASP A 66 -9.61 -5.20 15.48
CA ASP A 66 -9.13 -5.65 16.77
C ASP A 66 -8.41 -7.00 16.70
N ASN A 67 -8.79 -7.92 15.79
CA ASN A 67 -8.04 -9.17 15.55
C ASN A 67 -6.58 -8.88 15.18
N PHE A 68 -6.32 -7.82 14.42
CA PHE A 68 -4.96 -7.37 14.07
C PHE A 68 -4.36 -6.38 15.07
N SER A 69 -4.93 -6.26 16.27
CA SER A 69 -4.57 -5.27 17.29
C SER A 69 -4.65 -3.81 16.79
N ARG A 70 -5.51 -3.54 15.80
CA ARG A 70 -5.73 -2.21 15.20
C ARG A 70 -6.88 -1.48 15.90
N TYR A 71 -6.70 -1.23 17.20
CA TYR A 71 -7.74 -0.67 18.06
C TYR A 71 -8.19 0.75 17.68
N ILE A 72 -7.28 1.57 17.11
CA ILE A 72 -7.67 2.89 16.61
C ILE A 72 -8.62 2.75 15.42
N SER A 73 -8.31 1.84 14.47
CA SER A 73 -9.20 1.56 13.34
C SER A 73 -10.56 1.09 13.82
N TRP A 74 -10.61 0.16 14.79
CA TRP A 74 -11.86 -0.36 15.34
C TRP A 74 -12.74 0.75 15.97
N PHE A 75 -12.13 1.64 16.75
CA PHE A 75 -12.85 2.76 17.37
C PHE A 75 -13.32 3.78 16.32
N LEU A 76 -12.43 4.16 15.41
CA LEU A 76 -12.75 5.12 14.35
C LEU A 76 -13.74 4.57 13.33
N ALA A 77 -13.82 3.25 13.11
CA ALA A 77 -14.86 2.61 12.32
C ALA A 77 -16.23 2.78 12.96
N THR A 78 -16.32 2.55 14.27
CA THR A 78 -17.58 2.76 14.99
C THR A 78 -18.05 4.22 14.90
N PHE A 79 -17.10 5.16 15.04
CA PHE A 79 -17.40 6.58 14.86
C PHE A 79 -17.77 6.93 13.41
N MET A 80 -17.04 6.42 12.41
CA MET A 80 -17.24 6.79 11.02
C MET A 80 -18.56 6.26 10.45
N HIS A 81 -18.96 5.05 10.86
CA HIS A 81 -20.22 4.44 10.45
C HIS A 81 -21.38 4.81 11.39
N MET A 82 -21.11 5.46 12.52
CA MET A 82 -22.06 5.77 13.60
C MET A 82 -22.81 4.54 14.14
N ASP A 83 -22.22 3.35 13.98
CA ASP A 83 -22.77 2.06 14.40
C ASP A 83 -21.61 1.06 14.65
N THR A 84 -21.87 0.04 15.45
CA THR A 84 -21.00 -1.13 15.61
C THR A 84 -21.08 -2.12 14.45
N VAL A 85 -22.21 -2.15 13.73
CA VAL A 85 -22.41 -2.93 12.51
C VAL A 85 -22.12 -2.04 11.31
N LEU A 86 -21.17 -2.43 10.47
CA LEU A 86 -20.72 -1.60 9.36
C LEU A 86 -21.72 -1.61 8.20
N ALA A 87 -22.18 -0.43 7.79
CA ALA A 87 -22.86 -0.22 6.51
C ALA A 87 -21.85 0.26 5.44
N ASP A 88 -22.09 -0.06 4.16
CA ASP A 88 -21.31 0.55 3.06
C ASP A 88 -21.65 2.04 2.95
N ILE A 89 -20.67 2.89 3.25
CA ILE A 89 -20.77 4.36 3.16
C ILE A 89 -19.84 4.92 2.06
N ALA A 90 -19.28 4.07 1.21
CA ALA A 90 -18.47 4.54 0.08
C ALA A 90 -19.29 5.51 -0.80
N PRO A 91 -18.67 6.57 -1.36
CA PRO A 91 -17.24 6.85 -1.37
C PRO A 91 -16.71 7.69 -0.19
N LEU A 92 -17.49 7.87 0.89
CA LEU A 92 -17.09 8.74 2.02
C LEU A 92 -15.75 8.32 2.61
N THR A 93 -15.52 7.03 2.77
CA THR A 93 -14.27 6.46 3.30
C THR A 93 -13.08 6.79 2.42
N GLN A 94 -13.17 6.61 1.10
CA GLN A 94 -12.08 7.00 0.19
C GLN A 94 -11.85 8.53 0.19
N LEU A 95 -12.90 9.34 0.32
CA LEU A 95 -12.77 10.80 0.44
C LEU A 95 -12.04 11.21 1.72
N VAL A 96 -12.33 10.56 2.85
CA VAL A 96 -11.60 10.76 4.11
C VAL A 96 -10.14 10.30 3.97
N ALA A 97 -9.90 9.16 3.32
CA ALA A 97 -8.57 8.62 3.07
C ALA A 97 -7.70 9.62 2.30
N ILE A 98 -8.18 10.16 1.17
CA ILE A 98 -7.42 11.17 0.42
C ILE A 98 -7.29 12.50 1.19
N GLY A 99 -8.18 12.78 2.14
CA GLY A 99 -8.03 13.85 3.12
C GLY A 99 -6.77 13.66 3.97
N PHE A 100 -6.59 12.48 4.57
CA PHE A 100 -5.38 12.17 5.34
C PHE A 100 -4.11 12.19 4.47
N LEU A 101 -4.16 11.64 3.25
CA LEU A 101 -3.03 11.68 2.31
C LEU A 101 -2.67 13.11 1.88
N SER A 102 -3.65 14.00 1.81
CA SER A 102 -3.44 15.43 1.52
C SER A 102 -2.69 16.13 2.65
N PHE A 103 -3.03 15.83 3.91
CA PHE A 103 -2.23 16.28 5.05
C PHE A 103 -0.83 15.68 5.05
N ALA A 104 -0.70 14.38 4.78
CA ALA A 104 0.61 13.73 4.70
C ALA A 104 1.51 14.36 3.63
N SER A 105 0.93 14.69 2.48
CA SER A 105 1.60 15.41 1.39
C SER A 105 2.08 16.79 1.81
N VAL A 106 1.23 17.57 2.46
CA VAL A 106 1.58 18.91 2.94
C VAL A 106 2.66 18.85 4.02
N ILE A 107 2.58 17.90 4.95
CA ILE A 107 3.60 17.67 5.99
C ILE A 107 4.94 17.36 5.31
N LEU A 108 4.99 16.37 4.41
CA LEU A 108 6.25 15.95 3.81
C LEU A 108 6.90 17.06 2.97
N VAL A 109 6.11 17.77 2.16
CA VAL A 109 6.58 18.93 1.38
C VAL A 109 7.10 20.03 2.30
N TRP A 110 6.38 20.33 3.37
CA TRP A 110 6.78 21.34 4.34
C TRP A 110 8.09 20.95 5.05
N SER A 111 8.16 19.74 5.63
CA SER A 111 9.30 19.28 6.42
C SER A 111 10.59 19.19 5.61
N ILE A 112 10.54 18.60 4.40
CA ILE A 112 11.73 18.53 3.52
C ILE A 112 12.23 19.94 3.21
N ARG A 113 11.33 20.87 2.90
CA ARG A 113 11.69 22.24 2.53
C ARG A 113 12.12 23.09 3.70
N GLU A 114 11.59 22.84 4.90
CA GLU A 114 12.09 23.48 6.11
C GLU A 114 13.56 23.12 6.32
N VAL A 115 13.93 21.84 6.18
CA VAL A 115 15.32 21.39 6.31
C VAL A 115 16.22 21.94 5.21
N ILE A 116 15.80 21.85 3.93
CA ILE A 116 16.61 22.36 2.82
C ILE A 116 16.80 23.88 2.96
N TRP A 117 15.76 24.65 3.23
CA TRP A 117 15.80 26.11 3.14
C TRP A 117 16.03 26.85 4.45
N LYS A 118 16.32 26.12 5.54
CA LYS A 118 16.77 26.72 6.79
C LYS A 118 18.03 27.57 6.57
N LYS A 119 18.11 28.71 7.26
CA LYS A 119 19.21 29.67 7.15
C LYS A 119 20.50 29.01 7.63
N GLU A 120 21.58 29.21 6.87
CA GLU A 120 22.84 28.50 7.07
C GLU A 120 23.51 28.79 8.43
N ASP A 121 23.29 29.99 8.95
CA ASP A 121 23.81 30.46 10.24
C ASP A 121 22.79 30.34 11.38
N SER A 122 21.57 29.88 11.08
CA SER A 122 20.58 29.65 12.14
C SER A 122 20.99 28.46 12.99
N VAL A 123 20.95 28.63 14.31
CA VAL A 123 21.07 27.50 15.23
C VAL A 123 19.97 26.49 14.86
N TRP A 124 20.31 25.20 14.78
CA TRP A 124 19.37 24.13 14.39
C TRP A 124 18.04 24.16 15.19
N GLU A 125 18.05 24.77 16.38
CA GLU A 125 16.94 24.94 17.33
C GLU A 125 16.29 26.35 17.33
N GLU A 126 16.58 27.21 16.35
CA GLU A 126 15.99 28.56 16.30
C GLU A 126 14.45 28.51 16.21
N SER A 127 13.78 29.50 16.80
CA SER A 127 12.31 29.57 16.86
C SER A 127 11.68 29.60 15.47
N GLU A 128 10.72 28.71 15.25
CA GLU A 128 9.93 28.68 14.03
C GLU A 128 9.17 30.00 13.83
N VAL A 129 9.17 30.50 12.58
CA VAL A 129 8.50 31.75 12.21
C VAL A 129 7.25 31.39 11.40
N PRO A 130 6.05 31.86 11.78
CA PRO A 130 4.83 31.62 11.02
C PRO A 130 4.83 32.37 9.67
N HIS A 131 3.90 32.02 8.78
CA HIS A 131 3.69 32.66 7.48
C HIS A 131 4.85 32.57 6.48
N LYS A 132 5.80 31.66 6.72
CA LYS A 132 6.84 31.29 5.75
C LYS A 132 6.22 30.70 4.48
N LYS A 133 6.92 30.90 3.36
CA LYS A 133 6.61 30.21 2.11
C LYS A 133 7.39 28.90 2.04
N ARG A 134 6.72 27.77 2.30
CA ARG A 134 7.29 26.40 2.17
C ARG A 134 6.55 25.55 1.15
N LEU A 135 5.26 25.77 0.97
CA LEU A 135 4.44 24.98 0.06
C LEU A 135 4.43 25.59 -1.35
N THR A 136 4.45 24.73 -2.37
CA THR A 136 4.28 25.11 -3.79
C THR A 136 3.50 24.02 -4.51
N VAL A 137 2.83 24.39 -5.60
CA VAL A 137 2.06 23.44 -6.43
C VAL A 137 2.95 22.30 -6.92
N LEU A 138 4.15 22.60 -7.44
CA LEU A 138 5.08 21.57 -7.92
C LEU A 138 5.51 20.60 -6.81
N GLY A 139 5.67 21.08 -5.57
CA GLY A 139 5.94 20.22 -4.42
C GLY A 139 4.78 19.27 -4.10
N ILE A 140 3.55 19.76 -4.19
CA ILE A 140 2.33 18.93 -4.02
C ILE A 140 2.17 17.93 -5.17
N VAL A 141 2.48 18.32 -6.41
CA VAL A 141 2.52 17.38 -7.54
C VAL A 141 3.59 16.31 -7.31
N ALA A 142 4.75 16.68 -6.78
CA ALA A 142 5.84 15.76 -6.44
C ALA A 142 5.49 14.77 -5.32
N SER A 143 4.51 15.09 -4.46
CA SER A 143 4.10 14.24 -3.35
C SER A 143 3.04 13.19 -3.72
N LEU A 144 2.48 13.23 -4.94
CA LEU A 144 1.46 12.26 -5.38
C LEU A 144 1.85 10.78 -5.27
N PRO A 145 3.12 10.35 -5.32
CA PRO A 145 3.48 8.95 -5.07
C PRO A 145 3.07 8.42 -3.70
N ILE A 146 2.81 9.29 -2.71
CA ILE A 146 2.29 8.89 -1.39
C ILE A 146 0.97 8.13 -1.54
N GLY A 147 0.03 8.67 -2.33
CA GLY A 147 -1.32 8.11 -2.46
C GLY A 147 -1.65 7.47 -3.81
N LEU A 148 -0.93 7.83 -4.88
CA LEU A 148 -1.18 7.33 -6.23
C LEU A 148 -0.11 6.34 -6.70
N SER A 149 0.81 5.91 -5.83
CA SER A 149 1.64 4.75 -6.15
C SER A 149 0.75 3.51 -6.32
N PRO A 150 1.02 2.62 -7.28
CA PRO A 150 0.20 1.43 -7.49
C PRO A 150 0.03 0.56 -6.23
N TYR A 151 1.02 0.55 -5.36
CA TYR A 151 0.97 -0.10 -4.04
C TYR A 151 -0.08 0.51 -3.11
N PHE A 152 -0.20 1.84 -3.05
CA PHE A 152 -1.20 2.51 -2.21
C PHE A 152 -2.60 2.51 -2.84
N LEU A 153 -2.71 2.37 -4.17
CA LEU A 153 -4.01 2.26 -4.83
C LEU A 153 -4.78 1.01 -4.42
N GLU A 154 -4.09 -0.08 -4.05
CA GLU A 154 -4.77 -1.23 -3.44
C GLU A 154 -5.48 -0.83 -2.15
N GLU A 155 -4.84 -0.03 -1.29
CA GLU A 155 -5.44 0.46 -0.04
C GLU A 155 -6.68 1.32 -0.28
N LEU A 156 -6.63 2.16 -1.32
CA LEU A 156 -7.75 3.00 -1.71
C LEU A 156 -8.90 2.23 -2.37
N SER A 157 -8.68 0.96 -2.73
CA SER A 157 -9.70 0.10 -3.30
C SER A 157 -10.67 -0.42 -2.24
N PHE A 158 -10.22 -0.55 -1.00
CA PHE A 158 -11.08 -0.97 0.12
C PHE A 158 -12.08 0.13 0.48
N ARG A 159 -13.36 -0.24 0.49
CA ARG A 159 -14.46 0.65 0.89
C ARG A 159 -14.53 0.88 2.38
N TYR A 160 -14.03 -0.03 3.20
CA TYR A 160 -14.11 0.08 4.66
C TYR A 160 -12.76 0.50 5.26
N ASP A 161 -11.66 -0.11 4.83
CA ASP A 161 -10.35 0.03 5.48
C ASP A 161 -9.57 1.29 5.05
N SER A 162 -9.85 1.85 3.86
CA SER A 162 -9.04 2.90 3.24
C SER A 162 -8.75 4.13 4.11
N PRO A 163 -9.66 4.64 4.98
CA PRO A 163 -9.36 5.79 5.84
C PRO A 163 -8.28 5.48 6.86
N TYR A 164 -8.30 4.29 7.46
CA TYR A 164 -7.38 3.91 8.54
C TYR A 164 -6.00 3.56 8.00
N MET A 165 -5.95 2.97 6.82
CA MET A 165 -4.69 2.71 6.11
C MET A 165 -4.03 4.03 5.69
N ALA A 166 -4.79 5.01 5.20
CA ALA A 166 -4.28 6.36 4.96
C ALA A 166 -3.88 7.11 6.24
N LEU A 167 -4.61 6.91 7.34
CA LEU A 167 -4.27 7.49 8.64
C LEU A 167 -2.92 6.97 9.17
N SER A 168 -2.59 5.71 8.92
CA SER A 168 -1.28 5.14 9.29
C SER A 168 -0.11 5.83 8.58
N VAL A 169 -0.29 6.23 7.32
CA VAL A 169 0.69 7.03 6.56
C VAL A 169 0.81 8.42 7.18
N LEU A 170 -0.32 9.05 7.52
CA LEU A 170 -0.33 10.36 8.18
C LEU A 170 0.42 10.31 9.51
N PHE A 171 0.14 9.33 10.37
CA PHE A 171 0.91 9.12 11.60
C PHE A 171 2.40 9.01 11.31
N SER A 172 2.79 8.22 10.33
CA SER A 172 4.20 7.99 10.01
C SER A 172 4.96 9.23 9.52
N VAL A 173 4.27 10.30 9.09
CA VAL A 173 4.92 11.55 8.63
C VAL A 173 4.82 12.72 9.63
N ILE A 174 3.87 12.69 10.57
CA ILE A 174 3.66 13.76 11.58
C ILE A 174 4.93 14.11 12.38
N PRO A 175 5.77 13.16 12.83
CA PRO A 175 6.95 13.48 13.65
C PRO A 175 7.89 14.47 12.97
N PHE A 176 7.99 14.45 11.64
CA PHE A 176 8.89 15.32 10.88
C PHE A 176 8.47 16.79 10.84
N VAL A 177 7.27 17.14 11.33
CA VAL A 177 6.92 18.54 11.63
C VAL A 177 7.82 19.09 12.75
N PHE A 178 8.28 18.22 13.66
CA PHE A 178 9.02 18.56 14.87
C PHE A 178 10.52 18.26 14.75
N ILE A 179 11.06 18.06 13.55
CA ILE A 179 12.47 17.65 13.33
C ILE A 179 13.51 18.60 13.96
N HIS A 180 13.16 19.87 14.15
CA HIS A 180 14.00 20.88 14.79
C HIS A 180 13.78 21.02 16.30
N HIS A 181 12.80 20.30 16.85
CA HIS A 181 12.29 20.42 18.20
C HIS A 181 12.28 19.06 18.90
N VAL A 182 13.48 18.60 19.27
CA VAL A 182 13.68 17.23 19.78
C VAL A 182 12.78 16.86 20.96
N ARG A 183 12.42 17.84 21.82
CA ARG A 183 11.57 17.55 23.00
C ARG A 183 10.12 17.32 22.62
N ALA A 184 9.65 17.89 21.52
CA ALA A 184 8.35 17.59 20.94
C ALA A 184 8.42 16.35 20.03
N TYR A 185 9.50 16.21 19.27
CA TYR A 185 9.74 15.08 18.37
C TYR A 185 9.66 13.72 19.08
N ILE A 186 10.23 13.60 20.28
CA ILE A 186 10.24 12.32 21.03
C ILE A 186 8.83 11.82 21.36
N PRO A 187 8.00 12.54 22.14
CA PRO A 187 6.67 12.06 22.48
C PRO A 187 5.77 11.93 21.24
N VAL A 188 5.87 12.87 20.28
CA VAL A 188 5.08 12.79 19.04
C VAL A 188 5.49 11.57 18.21
N GLY A 189 6.79 11.28 18.10
CA GLY A 189 7.33 10.10 17.43
C GLY A 189 6.75 8.83 18.01
N ILE A 190 6.91 8.62 19.32
CA ILE A 190 6.39 7.42 20.01
C ILE A 190 4.88 7.25 19.80
N LEU A 191 4.10 8.33 19.99
CA LEU A 191 2.65 8.29 19.80
C LEU A 191 2.25 8.03 18.35
N SER A 192 3.01 8.56 17.40
CA SER A 192 2.75 8.38 15.97
C SER A 192 3.07 6.96 15.51
N SER A 193 4.21 6.39 15.91
CA SER A 193 4.54 5.01 15.56
C SER A 193 3.54 4.03 16.22
N LEU A 194 3.09 4.31 17.45
CA LEU A 194 1.99 3.56 18.08
C LEU A 194 0.67 3.72 17.32
N GLY A 195 0.35 4.94 16.89
CA GLY A 195 -0.82 5.23 16.05
C GLY A 195 -0.80 4.46 14.73
N MET A 196 0.37 4.38 14.08
CA MET A 196 0.60 3.54 12.89
C MET A 196 0.37 2.06 13.20
N CYS A 197 0.96 1.51 14.28
CA CYS A 197 0.77 0.10 14.64
C CYS A 197 -0.70 -0.25 14.92
N MET A 198 -1.44 0.66 15.56
CA MET A 198 -2.86 0.46 15.91
C MET A 198 -3.83 0.87 14.80
N THR A 199 -3.34 1.32 13.64
CA THR A 199 -4.16 1.60 12.46
C THR A 199 -3.84 0.63 11.33
N TYR A 200 -2.58 0.61 10.89
CA TYR A 200 -2.11 -0.29 9.85
C TYR A 200 -0.58 -0.42 9.84
N GLN A 201 -0.10 -1.63 10.19
CA GLN A 201 1.31 -1.91 10.41
C GLN A 201 2.18 -1.87 9.15
N ALA A 202 1.61 -1.94 7.94
CA ALA A 202 2.43 -1.92 6.72
C ALA A 202 3.10 -0.57 6.45
N SER A 203 2.60 0.50 7.09
CA SER A 203 3.23 1.80 7.06
C SER A 203 4.53 1.87 7.87
N SER A 204 4.93 0.78 8.54
CA SER A 204 6.08 0.77 9.46
C SER A 204 7.41 1.15 8.80
N GLY A 205 7.57 0.90 7.49
CA GLY A 205 8.76 1.30 6.73
C GLY A 205 8.88 2.81 6.49
N ILE A 206 7.77 3.56 6.55
CA ILE A 206 7.73 4.99 6.18
C ILE A 206 8.61 5.83 7.10
N GLU A 207 8.51 5.65 8.42
CA GLU A 207 9.31 6.42 9.38
C GLU A 207 10.82 6.12 9.19
N VAL A 208 11.17 4.86 8.96
CA VAL A 208 12.55 4.41 8.74
C VAL A 208 13.15 5.11 7.51
N VAL A 209 12.47 5.05 6.37
CA VAL A 209 13.00 5.66 5.12
C VAL A 209 13.04 7.18 5.19
N LEU A 210 12.09 7.81 5.89
CA LEU A 210 12.12 9.25 6.09
C LEU A 210 13.25 9.69 7.03
N VAL A 211 13.53 8.96 8.12
CA VAL A 211 14.69 9.24 8.99
C VAL A 211 15.99 9.16 8.19
N LEU A 212 16.17 8.12 7.35
CA LEU A 212 17.33 7.99 6.47
C LEU A 212 17.41 9.14 5.47
N PHE A 213 16.28 9.53 4.88
CA PHE A 213 16.21 10.63 3.93
C PHE A 213 16.56 11.98 4.58
N PHE A 214 16.01 12.27 5.76
CA PHE A 214 16.33 13.48 6.51
C PHE A 214 17.77 13.49 7.01
N ALA A 215 18.35 12.34 7.36
CA ALA A 215 19.77 12.22 7.67
C ALA A 215 20.64 12.58 6.45
N PHE A 216 20.26 12.13 5.25
CA PHE A 216 20.90 12.56 4.00
C PHE A 216 20.78 14.08 3.82
N LEU A 217 19.59 14.68 4.02
CA LEU A 217 19.43 16.13 3.92
C LEU A 217 20.31 16.87 4.93
N MET A 218 20.36 16.42 6.18
CA MET A 218 21.19 17.04 7.22
C MET A 218 22.67 17.03 6.86
N LEU A 219 23.19 15.92 6.32
CA LEU A 219 24.59 15.81 5.91
C LEU A 219 24.91 16.57 4.62
N ASN A 220 24.02 16.50 3.62
CA ASN A 220 24.30 17.00 2.29
C ASN A 220 23.91 18.48 2.09
N GLN A 221 22.86 18.95 2.77
CA GLN A 221 22.22 20.25 2.51
C GLN A 221 22.35 21.26 3.67
N THR A 222 22.83 20.83 4.83
CA THR A 222 22.90 21.66 6.04
C THR A 222 24.28 21.62 6.69
N ASN A 223 24.52 22.53 7.63
CA ASN A 223 25.76 22.56 8.42
C ASN A 223 25.60 21.83 9.76
N ALA A 224 24.58 20.97 9.91
CA ALA A 224 24.33 20.23 11.15
C ALA A 224 25.51 19.31 11.53
N GLY A 225 26.21 18.78 10.53
CA GLY A 225 27.37 17.90 10.69
C GLY A 225 26.99 16.46 11.08
N LEU A 226 28.00 15.58 11.08
CA LEU A 226 27.82 14.15 11.32
C LEU A 226 27.28 13.86 12.73
N LYS A 227 27.81 14.51 13.75
CA LYS A 227 27.41 14.29 15.15
C LYS A 227 25.91 14.53 15.37
N LYS A 228 25.36 15.64 14.90
CA LYS A 228 23.91 15.93 15.05
C LYS A 228 23.06 14.97 14.23
N THR A 229 23.53 14.58 13.06
CA THR A 229 22.82 13.60 12.22
C THR A 229 22.72 12.25 12.92
N ILE A 230 23.83 11.75 13.49
CA ILE A 230 23.83 10.49 14.24
C ILE A 230 22.90 10.58 15.46
N ILE A 231 22.91 11.72 16.18
CA ILE A 231 21.98 11.94 17.30
C ILE A 231 20.52 11.88 16.83
N PHE A 232 20.18 12.54 15.71
CA PHE A 232 18.84 12.51 15.15
C PHE A 232 18.40 11.09 14.78
N VAL A 233 19.25 10.33 14.09
CA VAL A 233 18.98 8.93 13.71
C VAL A 233 18.83 8.06 14.95
N ALA A 234 19.72 8.19 15.93
CA ALA A 234 19.68 7.41 17.17
C ALA A 234 18.42 7.71 18.00
N VAL A 235 18.02 8.97 18.13
CA VAL A 235 16.78 9.38 18.82
C VAL A 235 15.56 8.82 18.08
N SER A 236 15.51 8.92 16.76
CA SER A 236 14.39 8.40 15.96
C SER A 236 14.28 6.88 16.06
N LEU A 237 15.40 6.16 15.92
CA LEU A 237 15.45 4.71 16.08
C LEU A 237 14.99 4.29 17.48
N THR A 238 15.44 5.00 18.52
CA THR A 238 15.04 4.73 19.90
C THR A 238 13.54 4.93 20.10
N ASN A 239 12.96 6.03 19.59
CA ASN A 239 11.51 6.28 19.67
C ASN A 239 10.72 5.16 18.98
N TYR A 240 11.14 4.78 17.78
CA TYR A 240 10.50 3.74 16.99
C TYR A 240 10.55 2.38 17.69
N LEU A 241 11.72 1.99 18.22
CA LEU A 241 11.87 0.74 18.98
C LEU A 241 11.08 0.75 20.30
N ILE A 242 11.00 1.88 21.00
CA ILE A 242 10.15 2.02 22.20
C ILE A 242 8.69 1.81 21.82
N ALA A 243 8.21 2.45 20.76
CA ALA A 243 6.82 2.29 20.30
C ALA A 243 6.51 0.85 19.86
N LEU A 244 7.39 0.22 19.07
CA LEU A 244 7.24 -1.19 18.69
C LEU A 244 7.28 -2.11 19.91
N GLY A 245 8.15 -1.84 20.88
CA GLY A 245 8.23 -2.58 22.14
C GLY A 245 6.95 -2.44 22.96
N ILE A 246 6.42 -1.22 23.09
CA ILE A 246 5.14 -0.98 23.77
C ILE A 246 4.02 -1.73 23.06
N PHE A 247 3.94 -1.61 21.74
CA PHE A 247 2.93 -2.31 20.95
C PHE A 247 3.03 -3.83 21.14
N LYS A 248 4.21 -4.41 20.94
CA LYS A 248 4.42 -5.86 21.01
C LYS A 248 4.18 -6.45 22.41
N LEU A 249 4.51 -5.71 23.47
CA LEU A 249 4.44 -6.23 24.85
C LEU A 249 3.11 -5.94 25.54
N PHE A 250 2.43 -4.84 25.22
CA PHE A 250 1.25 -4.39 25.97
C PHE A 250 -0.03 -4.29 25.14
N ILE A 251 0.05 -4.19 23.81
CA ILE A 251 -1.11 -3.95 22.95
C ILE A 251 -1.40 -5.15 22.06
N MET A 252 -0.37 -5.74 21.48
CA MET A 252 -0.49 -6.77 20.46
C MET A 252 -0.87 -8.10 21.10
N HIS A 253 -2.00 -8.67 20.69
CA HIS A 253 -2.33 -10.05 21.01
C HIS A 253 -1.90 -10.96 19.85
N PRO A 254 -1.41 -12.17 20.15
CA PRO A 254 -0.93 -13.10 19.13
C PRO A 254 -2.11 -13.69 18.37
N MET A 255 -2.09 -13.52 17.06
CA MET A 255 -3.04 -14.16 16.17
C MET A 255 -2.33 -14.58 14.87
N SER A 256 -2.70 -15.76 14.36
CA SER A 256 -2.12 -16.40 13.18
C SER A 256 -3.17 -16.47 12.08
N HIS A 257 -3.23 -15.47 11.21
CA HIS A 257 -3.95 -15.58 9.96
C HIS A 257 -3.07 -16.21 8.88
N ALA A 258 -3.68 -16.96 7.96
CA ALA A 258 -2.99 -17.58 6.83
C ALA A 258 -2.29 -16.57 5.89
N GLN A 259 -2.75 -15.32 5.85
CA GLN A 259 -2.22 -14.29 4.94
C GLN A 259 -0.97 -13.56 5.46
N ALA A 260 -0.76 -13.52 6.78
CA ALA A 260 0.41 -12.89 7.39
C ALA A 260 0.52 -13.30 8.86
N SER A 261 1.71 -13.71 9.28
CA SER A 261 1.97 -14.05 10.68
C SER A 261 2.37 -12.83 11.50
N THR A 262 1.89 -12.76 12.75
CA THR A 262 2.37 -11.80 13.75
C THR A 262 3.66 -12.25 14.44
N SER A 263 4.19 -13.42 14.06
CA SER A 263 5.44 -13.98 14.59
C SER A 263 6.66 -13.42 13.85
N MET A 264 7.69 -13.10 14.64
CA MET A 264 8.99 -12.73 14.11
C MET A 264 9.76 -13.99 13.71
N LEU A 265 10.73 -13.83 12.81
CA LEU A 265 11.70 -14.87 12.51
C LEU A 265 12.41 -15.35 13.80
N PRO A 266 12.65 -16.67 13.94
CA PRO A 266 13.51 -17.20 15.00
C PRO A 266 14.88 -16.53 14.98
N LYS A 267 15.53 -16.44 16.15
CA LYS A 267 16.84 -15.76 16.27
C LYS A 267 17.90 -16.41 15.37
N GLU A 268 17.80 -17.71 15.19
CA GLU A 268 18.69 -18.55 14.40
C GLU A 268 18.56 -18.26 12.90
N GLU A 269 17.37 -17.88 12.45
CA GLU A 269 17.04 -17.60 11.05
C GLU A 269 16.90 -16.11 10.74
N LEU A 270 17.14 -15.23 11.71
CA LEU A 270 16.82 -13.81 11.56
C LEU A 270 17.55 -13.17 10.37
N ILE A 271 18.84 -13.48 10.18
CA ILE A 271 19.64 -12.91 9.07
C ILE A 271 19.24 -13.55 7.73
N SER A 272 19.17 -14.88 7.65
CA SER A 272 18.82 -15.59 6.42
C SER A 272 17.39 -15.30 5.97
N GLY A 273 16.45 -15.30 6.92
CA GLY A 273 15.05 -14.94 6.69
C GLY A 273 14.89 -13.47 6.32
N PHE A 274 15.63 -12.55 6.95
CA PHE A 274 15.64 -11.15 6.53
C PHE A 274 16.11 -10.99 5.08
N MET A 275 17.21 -11.66 4.70
CA MET A 275 17.73 -11.61 3.34
C MET A 275 16.76 -12.24 2.33
N ARG A 276 16.08 -13.34 2.70
CA ARG A 276 15.04 -13.96 1.89
C ARG A 276 13.85 -13.02 1.67
N ASN A 277 13.37 -12.37 2.73
CA ASN A 277 12.26 -11.43 2.65
C ASN A 277 12.64 -10.19 1.84
N LEU A 278 13.89 -9.72 1.97
CA LEU A 278 14.42 -8.60 1.18
C LEU A 278 14.53 -8.96 -0.31
N ASP A 279 15.06 -10.13 -0.64
CA ASP A 279 15.20 -10.61 -2.02
C ASP A 279 13.82 -10.72 -2.69
N MET A 280 12.85 -11.34 -2.02
CA MET A 280 11.45 -11.40 -2.45
C MET A 280 10.86 -10.00 -2.70
N TYR A 281 11.06 -9.08 -1.77
CA TYR A 281 10.55 -7.72 -1.88
C TYR A 281 11.16 -6.97 -3.08
N LEU A 282 12.48 -7.07 -3.27
CA LEU A 282 13.17 -6.43 -4.39
C LEU A 282 12.79 -7.04 -5.74
N ASP A 283 12.56 -8.35 -5.78
CA ASP A 283 12.05 -9.06 -6.97
C ASP A 283 10.68 -8.50 -7.38
N TYR A 284 9.75 -8.34 -6.42
CA TYR A 284 8.47 -7.69 -6.70
C TYR A 284 8.62 -6.27 -7.22
N LEU A 285 9.38 -5.40 -6.53
CA LEU A 285 9.61 -4.03 -6.98
C LEU A 285 10.17 -3.96 -8.41
N TRP A 286 11.03 -4.91 -8.78
CA TRP A 286 11.66 -4.95 -10.09
C TRP A 286 10.71 -5.42 -11.20
N HIS A 287 9.90 -6.44 -10.91
CA HIS A 287 9.06 -7.14 -11.90
C HIS A 287 7.64 -6.57 -12.03
N ASP A 288 7.07 -6.00 -10.97
CA ASP A 288 5.70 -5.46 -10.93
C ASP A 288 5.45 -4.43 -12.06
N PHE A 289 6.45 -3.62 -12.38
CA PHE A 289 6.28 -2.51 -13.32
C PHE A 289 6.71 -2.82 -14.76
N GLY A 290 7.26 -4.01 -15.07
CA GLY A 290 7.78 -4.30 -16.41
C GLY A 290 8.71 -3.20 -16.93
N TRP A 291 8.52 -2.74 -18.18
CA TRP A 291 9.12 -1.50 -18.73
C TRP A 291 8.06 -0.41 -18.91
N SER A 292 7.15 -0.28 -17.95
CA SER A 292 6.12 0.75 -17.95
C SER A 292 6.68 2.17 -17.85
N GLY A 293 5.84 3.14 -18.22
CA GLY A 293 6.15 4.56 -18.03
C GLY A 293 6.48 4.93 -16.58
N ILE A 294 5.87 4.25 -15.60
CA ILE A 294 6.15 4.43 -14.16
C ILE A 294 7.61 4.07 -13.87
N LYS A 295 8.08 2.89 -14.29
CA LYS A 295 9.46 2.45 -14.04
C LYS A 295 10.48 3.37 -14.72
N ILE A 296 10.22 3.75 -15.98
CA ILE A 296 11.10 4.66 -16.73
C ILE A 296 11.18 6.02 -16.03
N CYS A 297 10.05 6.60 -15.63
CA CYS A 297 10.01 7.86 -14.92
C CYS A 297 10.68 7.77 -13.53
N PHE A 298 10.54 6.65 -12.83
CA PHE A 298 11.24 6.40 -11.57
C PHE A 298 12.77 6.35 -11.76
N LEU A 299 13.27 5.64 -12.76
CA LEU A 299 14.71 5.59 -13.05
C LEU A 299 15.27 6.98 -13.42
N LEU A 300 14.52 7.77 -14.20
CA LEU A 300 14.85 9.16 -14.47
C LEU A 300 14.85 10.01 -13.20
N LEU A 301 13.86 9.83 -12.32
CA LEU A 301 13.82 10.51 -11.02
C LEU A 301 15.04 10.17 -10.16
N VAL A 302 15.47 8.90 -10.12
CA VAL A 302 16.69 8.47 -9.41
C VAL A 302 17.92 9.17 -9.98
N ALA A 303 18.06 9.24 -11.31
CA ALA A 303 19.16 9.96 -11.94
C ALA A 303 19.16 11.46 -11.57
N PHE A 304 18.00 12.10 -11.63
CA PHE A 304 17.85 13.51 -11.24
C PHE A 304 18.07 13.75 -9.75
N PHE A 305 17.73 12.79 -8.90
CA PHE A 305 18.03 12.82 -7.47
C PHE A 305 19.54 12.83 -7.24
N LEU A 306 20.28 11.90 -7.84
CA LEU A 306 21.74 11.82 -7.71
C LEU A 306 22.43 13.08 -8.25
N LEU A 307 21.99 13.58 -9.41
CA LEU A 307 22.51 14.83 -9.99
C LEU A 307 22.20 16.04 -9.09
N SER A 308 20.99 16.14 -8.55
CA SER A 308 20.62 17.21 -7.62
C SER A 308 21.43 17.14 -6.32
N ALA A 309 21.62 15.93 -5.78
CA ALA A 309 22.42 15.67 -4.59
C ALA A 309 23.87 16.13 -4.76
N LEU A 310 24.47 15.83 -5.92
CA LEU A 310 25.82 16.25 -6.32
C LEU A 310 25.96 17.76 -6.54
N MET A 311 25.01 18.36 -7.27
CA MET A 311 25.12 19.75 -7.71
C MET A 311 24.78 20.74 -6.60
N GLN A 312 23.93 20.33 -5.65
CA GLN A 312 23.52 21.14 -4.51
C GLN A 312 24.21 20.72 -3.21
N SER A 313 25.25 19.89 -3.27
CA SER A 313 25.97 19.45 -2.06
C SER A 313 26.71 20.61 -1.41
N LYS A 314 26.69 20.64 -0.08
CA LYS A 314 27.58 21.51 0.73
C LYS A 314 28.88 20.82 1.13
N ILE A 315 28.90 19.51 1.01
CA ILE A 315 30.06 18.67 1.26
C ILE A 315 30.78 18.34 -0.06
N ASN A 316 31.92 17.67 0.05
CA ASN A 316 32.65 17.16 -1.11
C ASN A 316 31.74 16.33 -2.02
N LYS A 317 31.80 16.56 -3.33
CA LYS A 317 30.92 15.92 -4.33
C LYS A 317 30.99 14.40 -4.31
N ILE A 318 32.17 13.80 -4.11
CA ILE A 318 32.32 12.35 -4.05
C ILE A 318 31.60 11.80 -2.82
N LEU A 319 31.77 12.47 -1.67
CA LEU A 319 31.08 12.11 -0.44
C LEU A 319 29.55 12.31 -0.56
N ALA A 320 29.11 13.39 -1.21
CA ALA A 320 27.70 13.63 -1.49
C ALA A 320 27.07 12.52 -2.34
N LEU A 321 27.78 12.07 -3.38
CA LEU A 321 27.36 10.94 -4.20
C LEU A 321 27.27 9.65 -3.38
N GLY A 322 28.30 9.36 -2.60
CA GLY A 322 28.33 8.16 -1.74
C GLY A 322 27.16 8.13 -0.76
N ILE A 323 26.90 9.24 -0.05
CA ILE A 323 25.78 9.33 0.89
C ILE A 323 24.43 9.26 0.16
N ALA A 324 24.30 9.88 -1.02
CA ALA A 324 23.07 9.80 -1.81
C ALA A 324 22.78 8.38 -2.30
N ILE A 325 23.80 7.63 -2.75
CA ILE A 325 23.67 6.22 -3.14
C ILE A 325 23.30 5.37 -1.93
N ILE A 326 23.95 5.57 -0.78
CA ILE A 326 23.62 4.85 0.46
C ILE A 326 22.17 5.12 0.87
N ALA A 327 21.73 6.39 0.84
CA ALA A 327 20.35 6.76 1.16
C ALA A 327 19.34 6.13 0.19
N LEU A 328 19.69 6.06 -1.11
CA LEU A 328 18.87 5.39 -2.12
C LEU A 328 18.75 3.89 -1.86
N VAL A 329 19.88 3.19 -1.70
CA VAL A 329 19.92 1.75 -1.50
C VAL A 329 19.21 1.37 -0.19
N LEU A 330 19.56 2.01 0.92
CA LEU A 330 18.92 1.72 2.20
C LEU A 330 17.44 2.12 2.21
N GLY A 331 17.09 3.24 1.56
CA GLY A 331 15.69 3.68 1.45
C GLY A 331 14.82 2.71 0.67
N ILE A 332 15.34 2.13 -0.43
CA ILE A 332 14.63 1.09 -1.19
C ILE A 332 14.59 -0.22 -0.41
N CYS A 333 15.70 -0.67 0.19
CA CYS A 333 15.71 -1.96 0.89
C CYS A 333 14.84 -1.96 2.15
N LEU A 334 14.77 -0.84 2.88
CA LEU A 334 14.09 -0.75 4.16
C LEU A 334 12.66 -0.20 4.06
N SER A 335 12.16 0.13 2.86
CA SER A 335 10.79 0.62 2.68
C SER A 335 9.70 -0.43 2.96
N TYR A 336 10.06 -1.72 3.04
CA TYR A 336 9.14 -2.77 3.47
C TYR A 336 8.94 -2.83 4.99
N GLY A 337 9.79 -2.14 5.76
CA GLY A 337 9.64 -1.98 7.20
C GLY A 337 9.73 -3.28 7.99
N THR A 338 8.85 -3.44 8.97
CA THR A 338 8.84 -4.58 9.89
C THR A 338 8.57 -5.92 9.20
N TYR A 339 7.98 -5.93 8.00
CA TYR A 339 7.76 -7.18 7.25
C TYR A 339 9.06 -7.91 6.91
N LEU A 340 10.19 -7.21 6.82
CA LEU A 340 11.49 -7.85 6.59
C LEU A 340 11.86 -8.85 7.70
N VAL A 341 11.34 -8.69 8.92
CA VAL A 341 11.67 -9.54 10.08
C VAL A 341 10.54 -10.51 10.48
N LEU A 342 9.45 -10.58 9.72
CA LEU A 342 8.35 -11.51 9.97
C LEU A 342 8.60 -12.87 9.32
N SER A 343 8.08 -13.93 9.96
CA SER A 343 8.21 -15.31 9.45
C SER A 343 7.43 -15.52 8.14
N GLN A 344 6.24 -14.94 8.05
CA GLN A 344 5.36 -14.95 6.88
C GLN A 344 4.90 -13.51 6.59
N PRO A 345 5.67 -12.74 5.81
CA PRO A 345 5.34 -11.35 5.51
C PRO A 345 4.24 -11.25 4.45
N LEU A 346 3.46 -10.17 4.50
CA LEU A 346 2.38 -9.93 3.53
C LEU A 346 2.97 -9.52 2.17
N THR A 347 2.76 -10.33 1.14
CA THR A 347 3.33 -10.10 -0.21
C THR A 347 2.46 -9.23 -1.12
N ARG A 348 1.22 -8.91 -0.72
CA ARG A 348 0.27 -8.11 -1.53
C ARG A 348 0.80 -6.68 -1.79
N PRO A 349 0.48 -6.05 -2.94
CA PRO A 349 0.90 -4.69 -3.26
C PRO A 349 0.70 -3.66 -2.12
N ARG A 350 -0.40 -3.77 -1.38
CA ARG A 350 -0.73 -2.95 -0.20
C ARG A 350 0.31 -2.97 0.92
N ALA A 351 1.16 -3.99 0.99
CA ALA A 351 2.22 -4.05 1.99
C ALA A 351 3.45 -3.18 1.64
N PHE A 352 3.58 -2.73 0.38
CA PHE A 352 4.80 -2.09 -0.12
C PHE A 352 4.73 -0.55 -0.09
N ILE A 353 3.78 0.04 0.64
CA ILE A 353 3.47 1.47 0.62
C ILE A 353 4.63 2.41 1.03
N GLY A 354 5.60 1.92 1.79
CA GLY A 354 6.79 2.70 2.16
C GLY A 354 7.59 3.20 0.95
N ILE A 355 7.62 2.43 -0.17
CA ILE A 355 8.35 2.84 -1.38
C ILE A 355 7.69 4.05 -2.05
N GLY A 356 6.36 4.16 -1.96
CA GLY A 356 5.61 5.31 -2.47
C GLY A 356 5.99 6.59 -1.76
N VAL A 357 6.08 6.55 -0.42
CA VAL A 357 6.49 7.71 0.39
C VAL A 357 7.97 8.05 0.20
N PHE A 358 8.85 7.05 0.11
CA PHE A 358 10.27 7.29 -0.20
C PHE A 358 10.42 7.96 -1.56
N THR A 359 9.72 7.47 -2.58
CA THR A 359 9.72 8.05 -3.92
C THR A 359 9.20 9.49 -3.93
N ALA A 360 8.15 9.79 -3.16
CA ALA A 360 7.67 11.16 -2.97
C ALA A 360 8.74 12.06 -2.35
N ALA A 361 9.48 11.58 -1.35
CA ALA A 361 10.57 12.33 -0.73
C ALA A 361 11.68 12.67 -1.76
N LEU A 362 12.07 11.71 -2.61
CA LEU A 362 13.01 11.93 -3.72
C LEU A 362 12.49 13.00 -4.69
N ALA A 363 11.24 12.87 -5.14
CA ALA A 363 10.61 13.80 -6.08
C ALA A 363 10.51 15.22 -5.51
N ILE A 364 10.08 15.36 -4.26
CA ILE A 364 10.00 16.64 -3.56
C ILE A 364 11.39 17.29 -3.48
N TYR A 365 12.43 16.52 -3.15
CA TYR A 365 13.79 17.05 -3.11
C TYR A 365 14.27 17.52 -4.48
N VAL A 366 14.08 16.74 -5.53
CA VAL A 366 14.51 17.08 -6.90
C VAL A 366 13.93 18.42 -7.37
N VAL A 367 12.69 18.75 -7.00
CA VAL A 367 12.07 20.05 -7.35
C VAL A 367 12.33 21.16 -6.32
N SER A 368 12.90 20.84 -5.16
CA SER A 368 13.10 21.81 -4.07
C SER A 368 14.57 22.17 -3.82
N ALA A 369 15.51 21.33 -4.26
CA ALA A 369 16.94 21.56 -4.10
C ALA A 369 17.41 22.85 -4.82
N TRP A 370 16.74 23.24 -5.91
CA TRP A 370 17.08 24.40 -6.75
C TRP A 370 16.48 25.72 -6.23
N ARG A 371 16.96 26.17 -5.05
CA ARG A 371 16.39 27.26 -4.23
C ARG A 371 16.10 28.57 -5.00
N GLY A 372 16.97 28.95 -5.95
CA GLY A 372 16.88 30.23 -6.66
C GLY A 372 15.71 30.34 -7.64
N TRP A 373 15.24 29.19 -8.14
CA TRP A 373 14.20 29.07 -9.16
C TRP A 373 12.88 28.53 -8.61
N ALA A 374 12.91 27.90 -7.43
CA ALA A 374 11.68 27.46 -6.75
C ALA A 374 10.76 28.62 -6.32
N TYR A 375 11.29 29.86 -6.19
CA TYR A 375 10.51 31.04 -5.80
C TYR A 375 10.74 32.26 -6.69
N LYS A 376 9.70 33.13 -6.78
CA LYS A 376 9.84 34.46 -7.37
C LYS A 376 10.79 35.31 -6.51
N ARG A 377 11.46 36.28 -7.14
CA ARG A 377 12.45 37.16 -6.48
C ARG A 377 11.82 37.89 -5.27
N GLU A 378 10.61 38.39 -5.45
CA GLU A 378 9.84 39.10 -4.42
C GLU A 378 9.50 38.23 -3.20
N ASP A 379 9.42 36.91 -3.38
CA ASP A 379 9.10 35.98 -2.28
C ASP A 379 10.32 35.61 -1.43
N GLN A 380 11.54 35.96 -1.83
CA GLN A 380 12.76 35.50 -1.16
C GLN A 380 12.88 35.97 0.29
N LYS A 381 12.45 37.21 0.58
CA LYS A 381 12.38 37.73 1.95
C LYS A 381 11.51 36.87 2.88
N ARG A 382 10.51 36.16 2.32
CA ARG A 382 9.54 35.32 3.07
C ARG A 382 10.00 33.87 3.25
N THR A 383 11.17 33.53 2.72
CA THR A 383 11.74 32.17 2.81
C THR A 383 12.76 32.03 3.94
N ASN A 384 13.10 33.14 4.62
CA ASN A 384 14.17 33.22 5.64
C ASN A 384 15.51 32.65 5.18
N SER A 385 15.80 32.68 3.88
CA SER A 385 17.07 32.21 3.31
C SER A 385 17.90 33.40 2.85
N GLU A 386 18.97 33.73 3.57
CA GLU A 386 19.84 34.90 3.29
C GLU A 386 20.76 34.71 2.09
N LYS A 387 21.11 33.46 1.75
CA LYS A 387 21.82 33.14 0.51
C LYS A 387 20.82 32.99 -0.62
N LEU A 388 20.68 34.05 -1.40
CA LEU A 388 20.08 33.95 -2.71
C LEU A 388 20.97 33.10 -3.63
N ALA A 389 20.49 31.91 -3.97
CA ALA A 389 21.06 31.07 -5.00
C ALA A 389 21.30 31.86 -6.29
N THR A 390 22.51 31.73 -6.82
CA THR A 390 22.91 32.29 -8.11
C THR A 390 21.92 31.87 -9.19
N ARG A 391 21.21 32.81 -9.81
CA ARG A 391 20.26 32.50 -10.89
C ARG A 391 20.98 32.33 -12.22
N ASN A 392 21.91 31.37 -12.30
CA ASN A 392 22.57 31.06 -13.56
C ASN A 392 21.63 30.28 -14.50
N GLY A 393 21.89 30.36 -15.80
CA GLY A 393 21.06 29.72 -16.84
C GLY A 393 21.04 28.20 -16.70
N ALA A 394 22.16 27.56 -16.36
CA ALA A 394 22.25 26.12 -16.20
C ALA A 394 21.31 25.59 -15.08
N GLN A 395 21.28 26.23 -13.90
CA GLN A 395 20.37 25.86 -12.81
C GLN A 395 18.90 26.06 -13.18
N ARG A 396 18.59 27.04 -14.05
CA ARG A 396 17.23 27.22 -14.59
C ARG A 396 16.82 26.03 -15.43
N VAL A 397 17.69 25.62 -16.37
CA VAL A 397 17.44 24.48 -17.25
C VAL A 397 17.24 23.22 -16.40
N PHE A 398 18.12 22.97 -15.43
CA PHE A 398 17.97 21.83 -14.52
C PHE A 398 16.67 21.88 -13.72
N PHE A 399 16.28 23.02 -13.14
CA PHE A 399 15.01 23.14 -12.43
C PHE A 399 13.79 22.84 -13.33
N VAL A 400 13.80 23.34 -14.57
CA VAL A 400 12.73 23.07 -15.54
C VAL A 400 12.70 21.58 -15.90
N LEU A 401 13.85 20.97 -16.15
CA LEU A 401 13.93 19.53 -16.44
C LEU A 401 13.47 18.69 -15.25
N SER A 402 13.85 19.04 -14.02
CA SER A 402 13.35 18.41 -12.78
C SER A 402 11.83 18.49 -12.68
N ALA A 403 11.25 19.65 -12.98
CA ALA A 403 9.80 19.84 -12.98
C ALA A 403 9.11 18.99 -14.06
N ILE A 404 9.72 18.86 -15.24
CA ILE A 404 9.22 18.01 -16.33
C ILE A 404 9.26 16.54 -15.93
N VAL A 405 10.38 16.04 -15.39
CA VAL A 405 10.52 14.65 -14.95
C VAL A 405 9.50 14.30 -13.87
N VAL A 406 9.37 15.15 -12.85
CA VAL A 406 8.38 14.94 -11.79
C VAL A 406 6.96 15.07 -12.32
N GLY A 407 6.69 16.02 -13.23
CA GLY A 407 5.39 16.17 -13.88
C GLY A 407 4.98 14.94 -14.67
N PHE A 408 5.88 14.38 -15.48
CA PHE A 408 5.64 13.12 -16.21
C PHE A 408 5.47 11.93 -15.27
N PHE A 409 6.26 11.84 -14.21
CA PHE A 409 6.11 10.78 -13.23
C PHE A 409 4.73 10.86 -12.55
N SER A 410 4.36 12.01 -12.02
CA SER A 410 3.05 12.25 -11.40
C SER A 410 1.89 12.00 -12.38
N TRP A 411 2.03 12.42 -13.64
CA TRP A 411 1.05 12.11 -14.68
C TRP A 411 0.93 10.61 -14.95
N SER A 412 2.05 9.88 -14.99
CA SER A 412 2.03 8.43 -15.18
C SER A 412 1.26 7.70 -14.06
N LEU A 413 1.35 8.19 -12.82
CA LEU A 413 0.60 7.66 -11.68
C LEU A 413 -0.90 7.96 -11.80
N VAL A 414 -1.27 9.18 -12.21
CA VAL A 414 -2.68 9.55 -12.44
C VAL A 414 -3.31 8.71 -13.56
N VAL A 415 -2.58 8.52 -14.67
CA VAL A 415 -3.02 7.67 -15.79
C VAL A 415 -3.16 6.22 -15.35
N PHE A 416 -2.18 5.70 -14.60
CA PHE A 416 -2.25 4.34 -14.08
C PHE A 416 -3.45 4.17 -13.14
N ALA A 417 -3.65 5.07 -12.19
CA ALA A 417 -4.76 5.01 -11.23
C ALA A 417 -6.13 4.95 -11.92
N ASN A 418 -6.31 5.78 -12.96
CA ASN A 418 -7.54 5.77 -13.75
C ASN A 418 -7.68 4.51 -14.62
N SER A 419 -6.58 4.03 -15.21
CA SER A 419 -6.57 2.76 -15.94
C SER A 419 -6.91 1.57 -15.03
N TYR A 420 -6.39 1.59 -13.79
CA TYR A 420 -6.64 0.58 -12.78
C TYR A 420 -8.12 0.54 -12.39
N GLY A 421 -8.73 1.67 -12.02
CA GLY A 421 -10.16 1.73 -11.71
C GLY A 421 -11.04 1.24 -12.87
N ASN A 422 -10.70 1.60 -14.11
CA ASN A 422 -11.40 1.10 -15.30
C ASN A 422 -11.25 -0.42 -15.49
N ALA A 423 -10.04 -0.96 -15.29
CA ALA A 423 -9.78 -2.39 -15.40
C ALA A 423 -10.51 -3.18 -14.30
N LEU A 424 -10.52 -2.66 -13.06
CA LEU A 424 -11.24 -3.24 -11.93
C LEU A 424 -12.75 -3.31 -12.22
N SER A 425 -13.34 -2.21 -12.71
CA SER A 425 -14.76 -2.17 -13.12
C SER A 425 -15.09 -3.21 -14.18
N LYS A 426 -14.25 -3.34 -15.22
CA LYS A 426 -14.46 -4.33 -16.29
C LYS A 426 -14.19 -5.77 -15.85
N GLN A 427 -13.30 -5.98 -14.88
CA GLN A 427 -13.14 -7.29 -14.26
C GLN A 427 -14.40 -7.67 -13.48
N ASN A 428 -14.96 -6.75 -12.70
CA ASN A 428 -16.19 -6.99 -11.93
C ASN A 428 -17.37 -7.32 -12.86
N GLU A 429 -17.60 -6.51 -13.91
CA GLU A 429 -18.64 -6.81 -14.92
C GLU A 429 -18.48 -8.21 -15.54
N TYR A 430 -17.23 -8.58 -15.88
CA TYR A 430 -16.93 -9.89 -16.45
C TYR A 430 -17.19 -11.03 -15.47
N GLN A 431 -16.81 -10.85 -14.19
CA GLN A 431 -17.05 -11.80 -13.13
C GLN A 431 -18.53 -11.98 -12.84
N THR A 432 -19.28 -10.89 -12.71
CA THR A 432 -20.74 -10.93 -12.53
C THR A 432 -21.42 -11.68 -13.67
N PHE A 433 -21.05 -11.39 -14.93
CA PHE A 433 -21.57 -12.13 -16.08
C PHE A 433 -21.32 -13.64 -15.99
N ARG A 434 -20.09 -14.04 -15.66
CA ARG A 434 -19.72 -15.47 -15.53
C ARG A 434 -20.49 -16.15 -14.39
N LEU A 435 -20.68 -15.45 -13.27
CA LEU A 435 -21.47 -15.93 -12.15
C LEU A 435 -22.94 -16.08 -12.49
N THR A 436 -23.56 -15.12 -13.18
CA THR A 436 -24.98 -15.20 -13.53
C THR A 436 -25.28 -16.45 -14.35
N ILE A 437 -24.40 -16.80 -15.30
CA ILE A 437 -24.53 -18.05 -16.07
C ILE A 437 -24.36 -19.25 -15.15
N LEU A 438 -23.33 -19.26 -14.30
CA LEU A 438 -23.09 -20.36 -13.36
C LEU A 438 -24.27 -20.60 -12.43
N LEU A 439 -24.81 -19.56 -11.79
CA LEU A 439 -25.93 -19.66 -10.87
C LEU A 439 -27.20 -20.15 -11.59
N ASN A 440 -27.48 -19.67 -12.80
CA ASN A 440 -28.59 -20.17 -13.59
C ASN A 440 -28.45 -21.66 -13.92
N ASP A 441 -27.25 -22.10 -14.30
CA ASP A 441 -26.97 -23.52 -14.57
C ASP A 441 -27.08 -24.37 -13.29
N LEU A 442 -26.58 -23.86 -12.16
CA LEU A 442 -26.69 -24.52 -10.85
C LEU A 442 -28.14 -24.69 -10.42
N ALA A 443 -29.00 -23.69 -10.61
CA ALA A 443 -30.42 -23.74 -10.25
C ALA A 443 -31.17 -24.86 -10.98
N ASN A 444 -30.74 -25.17 -12.20
CA ASN A 444 -31.37 -26.18 -13.05
C ASN A 444 -30.80 -27.59 -12.83
N ILE A 445 -29.56 -27.70 -12.34
CA ILE A 445 -28.82 -28.96 -12.27
C ILE A 445 -28.76 -29.55 -10.85
N VAL A 446 -28.65 -28.72 -9.81
CA VAL A 446 -28.49 -29.15 -8.41
C VAL A 446 -29.79 -29.80 -7.90
N PRO A 447 -29.73 -30.94 -7.17
CA PRO A 447 -30.91 -31.59 -6.63
C PRO A 447 -31.66 -30.70 -5.64
N LYS A 448 -32.97 -30.47 -5.83
CA LYS A 448 -33.81 -29.60 -4.98
C LYS A 448 -33.93 -30.03 -3.51
N GLN A 449 -33.61 -31.30 -3.20
CA GLN A 449 -33.69 -31.88 -1.86
C GLN A 449 -32.35 -31.89 -1.12
N ALA A 450 -31.29 -31.35 -1.74
CA ALA A 450 -29.99 -31.24 -1.10
C ALA A 450 -30.03 -30.15 -0.01
N SER A 451 -29.96 -30.56 1.26
CA SER A 451 -29.65 -29.63 2.36
C SER A 451 -28.26 -29.05 2.13
N SER A 452 -28.13 -27.71 2.18
CA SER A 452 -26.87 -26.98 1.95
C SER A 452 -25.73 -27.48 2.83
N ASP A 453 -26.05 -27.94 4.04
CA ASP A 453 -25.06 -28.33 5.05
C ASP A 453 -24.50 -29.74 4.79
N LYS A 454 -25.18 -30.53 3.97
CA LYS A 454 -24.81 -31.92 3.65
C LYS A 454 -24.34 -32.10 2.20
N TYR A 455 -24.48 -31.07 1.36
CA TYR A 455 -24.18 -31.12 -0.07
C TYR A 455 -22.92 -30.33 -0.41
N LEU A 456 -21.93 -31.00 -1.00
CA LEU A 456 -20.60 -30.40 -1.20
C LEU A 456 -20.47 -29.73 -2.57
N PHE A 457 -19.88 -28.53 -2.60
CA PHE A 457 -19.49 -27.85 -3.83
C PHE A 457 -17.97 -27.83 -3.96
N ARG A 458 -17.45 -28.52 -4.98
CA ARG A 458 -16.03 -28.54 -5.33
C ARG A 458 -15.79 -27.60 -6.51
N ILE A 459 -14.92 -26.63 -6.34
CA ILE A 459 -14.62 -25.62 -7.38
C ILE A 459 -13.19 -25.87 -7.90
N LYS A 460 -13.04 -25.96 -9.22
CA LYS A 460 -11.77 -26.12 -9.95
C LYS A 460 -11.54 -24.91 -10.85
N GLY A 461 -10.31 -24.41 -10.87
CA GLY A 461 -9.95 -23.18 -11.56
C GLY A 461 -10.66 -21.94 -11.02
N TRP A 462 -10.55 -20.84 -11.76
CA TRP A 462 -11.13 -19.55 -11.40
C TRP A 462 -11.64 -18.80 -12.65
N VAL A 463 -12.42 -17.75 -12.41
CA VAL A 463 -12.82 -16.84 -13.48
C VAL A 463 -11.58 -16.09 -13.98
N THR A 464 -11.20 -16.28 -15.24
CA THR A 464 -10.00 -15.65 -15.80
C THR A 464 -10.07 -14.12 -15.81
N SER A 465 -8.93 -13.48 -16.07
CA SER A 465 -8.86 -12.06 -16.42
C SER A 465 -9.80 -11.70 -17.59
N SER A 466 -10.48 -10.55 -17.48
CA SER A 466 -11.25 -9.95 -18.58
C SER A 466 -10.32 -9.52 -19.72
N PRO A 467 -10.81 -9.42 -20.97
CA PRO A 467 -9.97 -8.95 -22.09
C PRO A 467 -9.38 -7.54 -21.88
N VAL A 468 -10.09 -6.69 -21.14
CA VAL A 468 -9.64 -5.32 -20.80
C VAL A 468 -8.51 -5.38 -19.78
N LEU A 469 -8.63 -6.22 -18.76
CA LEU A 469 -7.56 -6.47 -17.79
C LEU A 469 -6.32 -7.05 -18.49
N GLU A 470 -6.50 -8.09 -19.32
CA GLU A 470 -5.40 -8.68 -20.10
C GLU A 470 -4.67 -7.64 -20.95
N ASN A 471 -5.40 -6.74 -21.62
CA ASN A 471 -4.78 -5.68 -22.40
C ASN A 471 -4.01 -4.67 -21.52
N SER A 472 -4.57 -4.32 -20.36
CA SER A 472 -3.96 -3.36 -19.42
C SER A 472 -2.70 -3.91 -18.75
N SER A 473 -2.65 -5.24 -18.56
CA SER A 473 -1.54 -5.95 -17.92
C SER A 473 -0.34 -6.21 -18.83
N LYS A 474 -0.46 -5.97 -20.15
CA LYS A 474 0.64 -6.15 -21.12
C LYS A 474 1.89 -5.36 -20.76
N SER A 475 1.72 -4.08 -20.43
CA SER A 475 2.82 -3.16 -20.12
C SER A 475 2.99 -2.93 -18.61
N ASN A 476 1.92 -3.10 -17.82
CA ASN A 476 1.91 -2.91 -16.37
C ASN A 476 1.53 -4.21 -15.66
N ARG A 477 2.51 -5.05 -15.34
CA ARG A 477 2.26 -6.40 -14.81
C ARG A 477 1.55 -6.41 -13.45
N ILE A 478 1.81 -5.40 -12.63
CA ILE A 478 1.15 -5.17 -11.34
C ILE A 478 -0.38 -5.07 -11.44
N MET A 479 -0.92 -4.73 -12.62
CA MET A 479 -2.36 -4.64 -12.83
C MET A 479 -3.09 -5.93 -12.47
N LYS A 480 -2.50 -7.11 -12.73
CA LYS A 480 -3.10 -8.40 -12.33
C LYS A 480 -3.02 -8.71 -10.84
N ARG A 481 -2.08 -8.08 -10.13
CA ARG A 481 -1.97 -8.21 -8.66
C ARG A 481 -2.94 -7.29 -7.94
N LEU A 482 -3.20 -6.11 -8.52
CA LEU A 482 -4.14 -5.12 -8.01
C LEU A 482 -5.58 -5.42 -8.37
N VAL A 483 -5.85 -5.85 -9.60
CA VAL A 483 -7.19 -6.25 -9.97
C VAL A 483 -7.39 -7.67 -9.46
N SER A 484 -7.85 -7.76 -8.22
CA SER A 484 -8.15 -9.04 -7.58
C SER A 484 -9.12 -9.82 -8.46
N ILE A 485 -8.60 -10.84 -9.11
CA ILE A 485 -9.41 -11.94 -9.60
C ILE A 485 -9.75 -12.70 -8.32
N THR A 486 -10.85 -12.27 -7.69
CA THR A 486 -11.34 -12.83 -6.42
C THR A 486 -11.05 -14.32 -6.32
N ASP A 487 -10.25 -14.71 -5.31
CA ASP A 487 -9.80 -16.08 -5.06
C ASP A 487 -10.98 -17.05 -5.25
N GLY A 488 -10.98 -17.73 -6.41
CA GLY A 488 -12.20 -18.11 -7.12
C GLY A 488 -13.13 -19.10 -6.42
N LYS A 489 -12.73 -19.61 -5.25
CA LYS A 489 -13.49 -20.64 -4.54
C LYS A 489 -14.25 -20.08 -3.34
N TRP A 490 -13.57 -19.33 -2.48
CA TRP A 490 -14.20 -18.72 -1.32
C TRP A 490 -15.20 -17.65 -1.77
N TRP A 491 -14.81 -16.81 -2.72
CA TRP A 491 -15.70 -15.80 -3.26
C TRP A 491 -16.92 -16.39 -3.98
N VAL A 492 -16.74 -17.44 -4.81
CA VAL A 492 -17.88 -18.13 -5.44
C VAL A 492 -18.83 -18.71 -4.39
N ARG A 493 -18.32 -19.27 -3.28
CA ARG A 493 -19.17 -19.75 -2.18
C ARG A 493 -19.93 -18.61 -1.51
N THR A 494 -19.27 -17.49 -1.21
CA THR A 494 -19.91 -16.30 -0.66
C THR A 494 -21.04 -15.82 -1.57
N VAL A 495 -20.77 -15.72 -2.87
CA VAL A 495 -21.74 -15.33 -3.88
C VAL A 495 -22.90 -16.33 -3.94
N MET A 496 -22.62 -17.64 -3.95
CA MET A 496 -23.64 -18.68 -3.97
C MET A 496 -24.56 -18.58 -2.75
N LYS A 497 -24.01 -18.42 -1.54
CA LYS A 497 -24.79 -18.20 -0.31
C LYS A 497 -25.65 -16.94 -0.42
N HIS A 498 -25.07 -15.84 -0.90
CA HIS A 498 -25.79 -14.59 -1.10
C HIS A 498 -27.00 -14.72 -2.03
N TYR A 499 -26.89 -15.54 -3.09
CA TYR A 499 -27.98 -15.82 -4.03
C TYR A 499 -28.83 -17.05 -3.64
N GLY A 500 -28.78 -17.49 -2.38
CA GLY A 500 -29.72 -18.46 -1.82
C GLY A 500 -29.25 -19.93 -1.77
N TRP A 501 -27.99 -20.24 -2.08
CA TRP A 501 -27.41 -21.58 -1.90
C TRP A 501 -26.82 -21.76 -0.49
N GLY A 502 -27.69 -21.79 0.50
CA GLY A 502 -27.37 -21.98 1.91
C GLY A 502 -27.44 -20.69 2.73
N ASP A 503 -27.38 -20.84 4.04
CA ASP A 503 -27.53 -19.70 4.93
C ASP A 503 -26.28 -18.82 4.94
N VAL A 504 -26.51 -17.51 4.84
CA VAL A 504 -25.50 -16.51 5.16
C VAL A 504 -25.46 -16.44 6.68
N PRO A 505 -24.31 -16.73 7.32
CA PRO A 505 -24.20 -16.62 8.77
C PRO A 505 -24.55 -15.20 9.21
N ASP A 506 -25.40 -15.06 10.23
CA ASP A 506 -25.73 -13.76 10.86
C ASP A 506 -24.49 -13.12 11.50
N GLU A 507 -23.49 -13.94 11.87
CA GLU A 507 -22.21 -13.53 12.44
C GLU A 507 -21.06 -14.10 11.61
N GLN A 508 -19.93 -13.40 11.62
CA GLN A 508 -18.74 -13.90 10.96
C GLN A 508 -18.24 -15.20 11.60
N LEU A 509 -17.85 -16.17 10.78
CA LEU A 509 -17.22 -17.41 11.25
C LEU A 509 -15.87 -17.07 11.91
N GLU A 510 -15.70 -17.40 13.20
CA GLU A 510 -14.44 -17.21 13.96
C GLU A 510 -13.22 -17.83 13.28
N VAL A 511 -13.47 -18.86 12.47
CA VAL A 511 -12.51 -19.47 11.57
C VAL A 511 -13.11 -19.37 10.18
N ILE A 512 -12.48 -18.60 9.29
CA ILE A 512 -12.72 -18.76 7.86
C ILE A 512 -12.48 -20.25 7.59
N PRO A 513 -13.48 -21.03 7.13
CA PRO A 513 -13.27 -22.44 6.85
C PRO A 513 -12.02 -22.51 6.00
N GLU A 514 -11.01 -23.23 6.49
CA GLU A 514 -9.65 -23.25 5.92
C GLU A 514 -9.74 -23.16 4.40
N SER A 515 -8.89 -22.31 3.80
CA SER A 515 -8.56 -22.40 2.39
C SER A 515 -8.55 -23.87 2.03
N GLU A 516 -9.51 -24.31 1.21
CA GLU A 516 -9.84 -25.72 0.96
C GLU A 516 -8.66 -26.63 1.27
N ASP A 517 -8.72 -27.41 2.36
CA ASP A 517 -7.70 -28.43 2.60
C ASP A 517 -7.78 -29.39 1.41
N ARG A 518 -6.90 -29.16 0.43
CA ARG A 518 -6.92 -29.80 -0.88
C ARG A 518 -6.83 -31.30 -0.70
N ASP A 519 -6.11 -31.75 0.30
CA ASP A 519 -5.88 -33.17 0.58
C ASP A 519 -7.12 -33.81 1.22
N LYS A 520 -7.77 -33.13 2.19
CA LYS A 520 -9.06 -33.60 2.73
C LYS A 520 -10.17 -33.62 1.69
N LEU A 521 -10.25 -32.62 0.81
CA LEU A 521 -11.28 -32.54 -0.24
C LEU A 521 -11.02 -33.48 -1.43
N LYS A 522 -9.75 -33.79 -1.74
CA LYS A 522 -9.38 -34.79 -2.75
C LYS A 522 -9.84 -36.19 -2.36
N THR A 523 -9.77 -36.51 -1.07
CA THR A 523 -10.12 -37.83 -0.52
C THR A 523 -11.59 -37.97 -0.12
N ASP A 524 -12.41 -36.91 -0.21
CA ASP A 524 -13.82 -36.99 0.13
C ASP A 524 -14.58 -37.85 -0.91
N ALA A 525 -14.99 -39.05 -0.47
CA ALA A 525 -15.71 -40.03 -1.29
C ALA A 525 -17.00 -39.47 -1.91
N ARG A 526 -17.58 -38.38 -1.36
CA ARG A 526 -18.77 -37.73 -1.93
C ARG A 526 -18.50 -37.01 -3.25
N CYS A 527 -17.25 -36.61 -3.52
CA CYS A 527 -16.85 -35.81 -4.69
C CYS A 527 -15.75 -36.47 -5.55
N ASN A 528 -15.43 -37.73 -5.30
CA ASN A 528 -14.58 -38.53 -6.17
C ASN A 528 -15.46 -39.24 -7.23
N PRO A 529 -15.31 -38.99 -8.54
CA PRO A 529 -16.11 -39.61 -9.59
C PRO A 529 -16.19 -41.15 -9.53
N GLU A 530 -15.19 -41.81 -8.97
CA GLU A 530 -15.15 -43.28 -8.81
C GLU A 530 -16.05 -43.79 -7.67
N THR A 531 -16.27 -42.99 -6.63
CA THR A 531 -16.95 -43.39 -5.39
C THR A 531 -18.20 -42.57 -5.06
N ALA A 532 -18.40 -41.43 -5.73
CA ALA A 532 -19.53 -40.51 -5.56
C ALA A 532 -20.86 -41.03 -6.14
N GLY A 533 -20.87 -42.24 -6.72
CA GLY A 533 -22.01 -42.84 -7.39
C GLY A 533 -22.18 -42.36 -8.84
N LYS A 534 -23.30 -42.73 -9.48
CA LYS A 534 -23.57 -42.39 -10.88
C LYS A 534 -23.80 -40.89 -11.04
N ARG A 535 -23.07 -40.26 -11.98
CA ARG A 535 -23.28 -38.86 -12.39
C ARG A 535 -24.74 -38.64 -12.79
N LEU A 536 -25.40 -37.69 -12.14
CA LEU A 536 -26.82 -37.38 -12.33
C LEU A 536 -27.04 -36.49 -13.56
N LYS A 537 -26.23 -35.44 -13.69
CA LYS A 537 -26.33 -34.45 -14.77
C LYS A 537 -24.95 -33.86 -15.09
N LEU A 538 -24.80 -33.35 -16.31
CA LEU A 538 -23.61 -32.67 -16.82
C LEU A 538 -24.05 -31.43 -17.60
N ILE A 539 -23.46 -30.28 -17.29
CA ILE A 539 -23.47 -29.10 -18.15
C ILE A 539 -22.04 -28.86 -18.57
N ASP A 540 -21.81 -28.74 -19.88
CA ASP A 540 -20.51 -28.44 -20.42
C ASP A 540 -20.62 -27.36 -21.50
N ASN A 541 -20.24 -26.13 -21.13
CA ASN A 541 -20.34 -24.98 -22.03
C ASN A 541 -18.97 -24.29 -22.20
N ARG A 542 -18.94 -23.14 -22.88
CA ARG A 542 -17.69 -22.41 -23.15
C ARG A 542 -17.04 -21.83 -21.89
N TYR A 543 -17.83 -21.57 -20.86
CA TYR A 543 -17.42 -20.88 -19.63
C TYR A 543 -17.09 -21.85 -18.50
N HIS A 544 -17.82 -22.94 -18.35
CA HIS A 544 -17.60 -23.90 -17.27
C HIS A 544 -18.15 -25.27 -17.60
N ARG A 545 -17.69 -26.25 -16.83
CA ARG A 545 -18.21 -27.60 -16.75
C ARG A 545 -18.76 -27.84 -15.34
N ILE A 546 -19.98 -28.39 -15.24
CA ILE A 546 -20.63 -28.70 -13.97
C ILE A 546 -21.02 -30.18 -13.98
N GLU A 547 -20.51 -30.93 -13.03
CA GLU A 547 -20.85 -32.33 -12.82
C GLU A 547 -21.59 -32.51 -11.51
N THR A 548 -22.81 -33.05 -11.59
CA THR A 548 -23.66 -33.23 -10.41
C THR A 548 -23.74 -34.71 -10.05
N TYR A 549 -23.44 -35.00 -8.78
CA TYR A 549 -23.53 -36.31 -8.12
C TYR A 549 -24.55 -36.23 -6.96
N PRO A 550 -24.99 -37.38 -6.41
CA PRO A 550 -25.98 -37.42 -5.32
C PRO A 550 -25.65 -36.56 -4.10
N ALA A 551 -24.37 -36.42 -3.73
CA ALA A 551 -23.92 -35.67 -2.55
C ALA A 551 -22.93 -34.54 -2.87
N CYS A 552 -22.66 -34.26 -4.15
CA CYS A 552 -21.64 -33.30 -4.56
C CYS A 552 -21.92 -32.68 -5.93
N THR A 553 -21.55 -31.41 -6.11
CA THR A 553 -21.41 -30.78 -7.43
C THR A 553 -19.98 -30.29 -7.64
N ILE A 554 -19.37 -30.69 -8.75
CA ILE A 554 -18.05 -30.24 -9.19
C ILE A 554 -18.24 -29.16 -10.25
N ILE A 555 -17.66 -27.98 -10.03
CA ILE A 555 -17.67 -26.83 -10.93
C ILE A 555 -16.25 -26.60 -11.42
N GLU A 556 -16.03 -26.57 -12.72
CA GLU A 556 -14.74 -26.30 -13.34
C GLU A 556 -14.85 -25.07 -14.25
N PHE A 557 -14.13 -24.01 -13.93
CA PHE A 557 -14.06 -22.83 -14.78
C PHE A 557 -13.10 -23.04 -15.95
N LYS A 558 -13.53 -22.63 -17.14
CA LYS A 558 -12.73 -22.69 -18.37
C LYS A 558 -12.11 -21.34 -18.72
N GLY A 559 -10.89 -21.38 -19.23
CA GLY A 559 -10.15 -20.27 -19.82
C GLY A 559 -8.65 -20.38 -19.56
N HIS A 560 -7.86 -19.58 -20.28
CA HIS A 560 -6.42 -19.44 -20.05
C HIS A 560 -6.05 -17.97 -19.98
N GLU A 561 -5.19 -17.63 -19.02
CA GLU A 561 -4.62 -16.29 -18.90
C GLU A 561 -3.51 -16.09 -19.94
N ARG A 562 -3.46 -14.91 -20.56
CA ARG A 562 -2.46 -14.62 -21.60
C ARG A 562 -1.18 -14.02 -21.04
N TYR A 563 -1.31 -13.15 -20.04
CA TYR A 563 -0.17 -12.47 -19.43
C TYR A 563 -0.13 -12.76 -17.94
N VAL A 564 0.55 -13.83 -17.53
CA VAL A 564 0.58 -14.25 -16.12
C VAL A 564 1.62 -13.45 -15.34
N HIS A 565 1.33 -13.15 -14.07
CA HIS A 565 2.31 -12.61 -13.13
C HIS A 565 2.99 -13.77 -12.39
N LYS A 566 4.27 -13.65 -12.01
CA LYS A 566 5.06 -14.71 -11.35
C LYS A 566 4.31 -15.42 -10.19
N GLU A 567 3.63 -14.65 -9.36
CA GLU A 567 2.79 -15.14 -8.24
C GLU A 567 1.60 -16.02 -8.70
N ASN A 568 1.06 -15.76 -9.91
CA ASN A 568 0.02 -16.59 -10.53
C ASN A 568 0.61 -17.76 -11.34
N ASP A 569 1.88 -17.70 -11.77
CA ASP A 569 2.52 -18.81 -12.49
C ASP A 569 2.68 -20.02 -11.56
N GLU A 570 3.07 -19.81 -10.30
CA GLU A 570 3.21 -20.87 -9.29
C GLU A 570 1.86 -21.51 -8.95
N SER A 571 0.79 -20.73 -8.81
CA SER A 571 -0.56 -21.26 -8.56
C SER A 571 -1.18 -21.98 -9.76
N ILE A 572 -0.85 -21.55 -10.99
CA ILE A 572 -1.26 -22.23 -12.23
C ILE A 572 -0.46 -23.52 -12.43
N GLN A 573 0.83 -23.56 -12.10
CA GLN A 573 1.64 -24.77 -12.19
C GLN A 573 1.12 -25.86 -11.26
N ASP A 574 0.81 -25.53 -10.00
CA ASP A 574 0.20 -26.48 -9.06
C ASP A 574 -1.15 -27.05 -9.55
N GLU A 575 -1.89 -26.33 -10.41
CA GLU A 575 -3.14 -26.82 -11.01
C GLU A 575 -2.98 -27.54 -12.35
N THR A 576 -1.98 -27.18 -13.17
CA THR A 576 -1.75 -27.78 -14.51
C THR A 576 -0.97 -29.09 -14.44
N THR A 577 -0.02 -29.25 -13.53
CA THR A 577 0.60 -30.56 -13.28
C THR A 577 -0.41 -31.60 -12.76
N GLU A 578 -1.56 -31.17 -12.22
CA GLU A 578 -2.64 -32.05 -11.77
C GLU A 578 -3.65 -32.42 -12.88
N SER A 579 -3.72 -31.70 -14.00
CA SER A 579 -4.61 -32.05 -15.13
C SER A 579 -3.99 -33.03 -16.13
N ASP A 580 -2.66 -33.07 -16.24
CA ASP A 580 -1.98 -33.89 -17.24
C ASP A 580 -1.74 -35.34 -16.79
N VAL A 581 -1.72 -35.62 -15.48
CA VAL A 581 -1.54 -36.98 -14.93
C VAL A 581 -2.77 -37.87 -15.20
N ASP A 582 -3.99 -37.31 -15.20
CA ASP A 582 -5.23 -38.06 -15.47
C ASP A 582 -5.46 -38.39 -16.96
N SER A 583 -4.63 -37.86 -17.88
CA SER A 583 -4.79 -38.09 -19.32
C SER A 583 -3.76 -39.06 -19.93
N GLN A 584 -2.66 -39.34 -19.23
CA GLN A 584 -1.62 -40.26 -19.73
C GLN A 584 -1.78 -41.71 -19.26
N ASP A 585 -2.50 -41.97 -18.16
CA ASP A 585 -2.69 -43.34 -17.64
C ASP A 585 -3.88 -44.10 -18.24
N PHE A 586 -4.68 -43.48 -19.12
CA PHE A 586 -5.83 -44.15 -19.76
C PHE A 586 -5.53 -44.80 -21.13
N VAL A 587 -4.29 -44.73 -21.63
CA VAL A 587 -3.90 -45.34 -22.92
C VAL A 587 -2.92 -46.53 -22.76
N ALA A 588 -2.39 -46.77 -21.56
CA ALA A 588 -1.35 -47.79 -21.35
C ALA A 588 -1.83 -49.16 -20.81
N SER A 589 -3.10 -49.34 -20.38
CA SER A 589 -3.54 -50.61 -19.75
C SER A 589 -4.47 -51.51 -20.58
N GLN A 590 -4.59 -51.30 -21.90
CA GLN A 590 -5.31 -52.22 -22.80
C GLN A 590 -4.44 -53.17 -23.63
N LYS A 591 -3.16 -53.35 -23.27
CA LYS A 591 -2.32 -54.42 -23.83
C LYS A 591 -1.41 -55.04 -22.77
N SER A 592 -1.96 -55.95 -21.97
CA SER A 592 -1.31 -57.21 -21.56
C SER A 592 -2.34 -58.15 -20.96
#